data_AF-A0AA35SEA0-F1
#
_entry.id   AF-A0AA35SEA0-F1
#
_cell.length_a   1.000
_cell.length_b   1.000
_cell.length_c   1.000
_cell.angle_alpha   90.00
_cell.angle_beta   90.00
_cell.angle_gamma   90.00
#
_symmetry.space_group_name_H-M   'P 1'
#
loop_
_entity.id
_entity.type
_entity.pdbx_description
1 polymer ?
#
loop_
_entity_poly.entity_id
_entity_poly.type
_entity_poly.pdbx_seq_one_letter_code
_entity_poly.pdbx_strand_id
1 'polypeptide(L)'
;MSSVGGRDSRNEELLRAPFTTENANRIAQKITSWRLLAPFLGLDKGDEAEISEEGSLGEQRIKMMQVWLSRHGKDATYLNFVRGCEEAGRRDLVDTVYSLVQQHSSIPLTVSLDCGSLARLGKLTRNVIVLWDA
;
A
#
# COMPACT_ATOMS: atom_id res chain seq x y z
N MET A 1 26.26 -27.27 0.39
CA MET A 1 26.08 -25.81 0.22
C MET A 1 24.80 -25.63 -0.57
N SER A 2 23.69 -25.33 0.12
CA SER A 2 22.37 -25.21 -0.52
C SER A 2 22.25 -23.82 -1.14
N SER A 3 22.15 -23.75 -2.46
CA SER A 3 21.75 -22.54 -3.19
C SER A 3 20.28 -22.23 -2.88
N VAL A 4 20.05 -21.35 -1.92
CA VAL A 4 18.76 -20.71 -1.64
C VAL A 4 18.99 -19.22 -1.83
N GLY A 5 18.69 -18.69 -3.02
CA GLY A 5 18.96 -17.27 -3.28
C GLY A 5 18.38 -16.69 -4.56
N GLY A 6 17.35 -17.33 -5.14
CA GLY A 6 16.78 -16.89 -6.43
C GLY A 6 15.37 -16.30 -6.35
N ARG A 7 14.64 -16.52 -5.25
CA ARG A 7 13.22 -16.09 -5.12
C ARG A 7 13.04 -14.80 -4.30
N ASP A 8 13.97 -14.47 -3.41
CA ASP A 8 13.86 -13.29 -2.55
C ASP A 8 14.22 -11.98 -3.27
N SER A 9 15.12 -12.01 -4.26
CA SER A 9 15.64 -10.79 -4.89
C SER A 9 14.58 -9.99 -5.67
N ARG A 10 13.66 -10.68 -6.36
CA ARG A 10 12.55 -10.00 -7.05
C ARG A 10 11.55 -9.38 -6.08
N ASN A 11 11.28 -10.07 -4.97
CA ASN A 11 10.37 -9.56 -3.96
C ASN A 11 10.98 -8.35 -3.24
N GLU A 12 12.28 -8.38 -2.95
CA GLU A 12 12.98 -7.25 -2.32
C GLU A 12 12.99 -6.01 -3.23
N GLU A 13 13.16 -6.17 -4.54
CA GLU A 13 13.09 -5.06 -5.50
C GLU A 13 11.70 -4.42 -5.52
N LEU A 14 10.63 -5.23 -5.53
CA LEU A 14 9.26 -4.74 -5.45
C LEU A 14 8.98 -4.02 -4.13
N LEU A 15 9.59 -4.45 -3.04
CA LEU A 15 9.43 -3.81 -1.74
C LEU A 15 10.11 -2.43 -1.63
N ARG A 16 11.07 -2.12 -2.52
CA ARG A 16 11.71 -0.80 -2.56
C ARG A 16 10.79 0.29 -3.13
N ALA A 17 9.65 -0.08 -3.72
CA ALA A 17 8.67 0.89 -4.15
C ALA A 17 8.12 1.70 -2.95
N PRO A 18 7.92 3.01 -3.10
CA PRO A 18 7.27 3.83 -2.09
C PRO A 18 5.80 3.43 -1.93
N PHE A 19 5.26 3.62 -0.74
CA PHE A 19 3.83 3.52 -0.51
C PHE A 19 3.09 4.60 -1.28
N THR A 20 1.94 4.22 -1.84
CA THR A 20 0.91 5.16 -2.26
C THR A 20 -0.05 5.40 -1.10
N THR A 21 -0.71 6.57 -1.09
CA THR A 21 -1.77 6.88 -0.12
C THR A 21 -2.88 5.83 -0.13
N GLU A 22 -3.22 5.29 -1.30
CA GLU A 22 -4.23 4.22 -1.41
C GLU A 22 -3.80 2.95 -0.68
N ASN A 23 -2.57 2.48 -0.91
CA ASN A 23 -2.08 1.24 -0.29
C ASN A 23 -1.86 1.42 1.21
N ALA A 24 -1.44 2.61 1.63
CA ALA A 24 -1.38 2.99 3.04
C ALA A 24 -2.75 2.90 3.72
N ASN A 25 -3.80 3.42 3.09
CA ASN A 25 -5.17 3.33 3.61
C ASN A 25 -5.68 1.88 3.67
N ARG A 26 -5.38 1.06 2.65
CA ARG A 26 -5.75 -0.37 2.66
C ARG A 26 -5.08 -1.12 3.82
N ILE A 27 -3.79 -0.86 4.06
CA ILE A 27 -3.04 -1.48 5.14
C ILE A 27 -3.50 -0.96 6.51
N ALA A 28 -3.83 0.33 6.63
CA ALA A 28 -4.36 0.91 7.87
C ALA A 28 -5.59 0.15 8.40
N GLN A 29 -6.46 -0.35 7.52
CA GLN A 29 -7.63 -1.16 7.91
C GLN A 29 -7.26 -2.50 8.56
N LYS A 30 -6.05 -3.02 8.29
CA LYS A 30 -5.55 -4.28 8.85
C LYS A 30 -4.77 -4.10 10.15
N ILE A 31 -4.34 -2.87 10.45
CA ILE A 31 -3.62 -2.56 11.69
C ILE A 31 -4.59 -2.60 12.86
N THR A 32 -4.44 -3.56 13.76
CA THR A 32 -5.29 -3.67 14.97
C THR A 32 -4.84 -2.74 16.10
N SER A 33 -3.53 -2.60 16.28
CA SER A 33 -2.89 -1.87 17.40
C SER A 33 -1.81 -0.93 16.86
N TRP A 34 -2.22 0.27 16.42
CA TRP A 34 -1.32 1.22 15.77
C TRP A 34 -0.26 1.79 16.73
N ARG A 35 -0.61 2.01 18.01
CA ARG A 35 0.32 2.50 19.04
C ARG A 35 1.52 1.59 19.29
N LEU A 36 1.34 0.28 19.15
CA LEU A 36 2.43 -0.68 19.30
C LEU A 36 3.36 -0.70 18.08
N LEU A 37 2.85 -0.32 16.90
CA LEU A 37 3.59 -0.33 15.65
C LEU A 37 4.31 1.00 15.40
N ALA A 38 3.70 2.12 15.77
CA ALA A 38 4.21 3.48 15.59
C ALA A 38 5.70 3.67 15.93
N PRO A 39 6.21 3.24 17.11
CA PRO A 39 7.62 3.44 17.44
C PRO A 39 8.59 2.66 16.52
N PHE A 40 8.19 1.49 16.04
CA PHE A 40 8.99 0.70 15.09
C PHE A 40 8.96 1.26 13.66
N LEU A 41 8.00 2.14 13.38
CA LEU A 41 7.95 2.93 12.16
C LEU A 41 8.68 4.27 12.30
N GLY A 42 9.38 4.50 13.41
CA GLY A 42 10.12 5.74 13.66
C GLY A 42 9.24 6.94 14.01
N LEU A 43 7.99 6.72 14.43
CA LEU A 43 7.11 7.78 14.91
C LEU A 43 7.40 8.06 16.39
N ASP A 44 7.51 9.34 16.74
CA ASP A 44 7.80 9.75 18.11
C ASP A 44 6.52 10.01 18.94
N LYS A 45 6.70 10.45 20.19
CA LYS A 45 5.57 10.76 21.08
C LYS A 45 4.76 11.97 20.64
N GLY A 46 5.37 12.91 19.92
CA GLY A 46 4.66 14.06 19.34
C GLY A 46 3.73 13.60 18.22
N ASP A 47 4.22 12.71 17.35
CA ASP A 47 3.40 12.07 16.33
C ASP A 47 2.28 11.22 16.96
N GLU A 48 2.56 10.46 18.02
CA GLU A 48 1.55 9.68 18.73
C GLU A 48 0.44 10.56 19.33
N ALA A 49 0.80 11.72 19.87
CA ALA A 49 -0.16 12.69 20.38
C ALA A 49 -1.05 13.24 19.25
N GLU A 50 -0.44 13.68 18.14
CA GLU A 50 -1.18 14.14 16.94
C GLU A 50 -2.15 13.08 16.42
N ILE A 51 -1.71 11.82 16.35
CA ILE A 51 -2.56 10.71 15.89
C ILE A 51 -3.67 10.43 16.89
N SER A 52 -3.39 10.49 18.20
CA SER A 52 -4.39 10.18 19.24
C SER A 52 -5.51 11.22 19.36
N GLU A 53 -5.28 12.44 18.89
CA GLU A 53 -6.30 13.49 18.78
C GLU A 53 -7.29 13.22 17.63
N GLU A 54 -6.92 12.34 16.69
CA GLU A 54 -7.80 11.93 15.59
C GLU A 54 -8.91 11.01 16.08
N GLY A 55 -10.13 11.18 15.53
CA GLY A 55 -11.39 10.64 16.07
C GLY A 55 -11.40 9.16 16.47
N SER A 56 -11.97 8.32 15.61
CA SER A 56 -12.13 6.88 15.87
C SER A 56 -10.81 6.13 15.73
N LEU A 57 -10.70 4.94 16.35
CA LEU A 57 -9.51 4.07 16.16
C LEU A 57 -9.22 3.75 14.68
N GLY A 58 -10.25 3.72 13.83
CA GLY A 58 -10.09 3.55 12.38
C GLY A 58 -9.39 4.74 11.74
N GLU A 59 -9.84 5.95 12.07
CA GLU A 59 -9.25 7.21 11.60
C GLU A 59 -7.82 7.38 12.14
N GLN A 60 -7.56 7.00 13.39
CA GLN A 60 -6.21 7.01 13.96
C GLN A 60 -5.23 6.10 13.20
N ARG A 61 -5.66 4.92 12.76
CA ARG A 61 -4.80 4.02 11.96
C ARG A 61 -4.46 4.63 10.60
N ILE A 62 -5.44 5.28 9.97
CA ILE A 62 -5.26 5.99 8.70
C ILE A 62 -4.28 7.15 8.90
N LYS A 63 -4.53 7.97 9.94
CA LYS A 63 -3.70 9.10 10.30
C LYS A 63 -2.27 8.67 10.63
N MET A 64 -2.06 7.57 11.36
CA MET A 64 -0.73 7.02 11.61
C MET A 64 0.03 6.74 10.31
N MET A 65 -0.63 6.11 9.33
CA MET A 65 -0.01 5.85 8.03
C MET A 65 0.29 7.15 7.26
N GLN A 66 -0.58 8.14 7.33
CA GLN A 66 -0.37 9.45 6.69
C GLN A 66 0.79 10.22 7.33
N VAL A 67 0.87 10.23 8.67
CA VAL A 67 1.99 10.85 9.40
C VAL A 67 3.29 10.14 9.04
N TRP A 68 3.31 8.81 9.05
CA TRP A 68 4.47 8.03 8.65
C TRP A 68 4.95 8.35 7.23
N LEU A 69 4.02 8.37 6.26
CA LEU A 69 4.29 8.80 4.88
C LEU A 69 4.86 10.22 4.81
N SER A 70 4.29 11.15 5.59
CA SER A 70 4.72 12.55 5.62
C SER A 70 6.14 12.71 6.19
N ARG A 71 6.45 12.00 7.28
CA ARG A 71 7.75 12.05 7.96
C ARG A 71 8.88 11.42 7.13
N HIS A 72 8.60 10.32 6.46
CA HIS A 72 9.62 9.53 5.74
C HIS A 72 9.65 9.81 4.23
N GLY A 73 8.60 10.41 3.66
CA GLY A 73 8.55 10.80 2.25
C GLY A 73 8.87 9.63 1.31
N LYS A 74 9.98 9.75 0.57
CA LYS A 74 10.43 8.73 -0.40
C LYS A 74 10.92 7.44 0.27
N ASP A 75 11.34 7.53 1.54
CA ASP A 75 11.81 6.38 2.32
C ASP A 75 10.66 5.59 2.95
N ALA A 76 9.41 6.06 2.80
CA ALA A 76 8.21 5.32 3.20
C ALA A 76 7.90 4.18 2.21
N THR A 77 8.80 3.20 2.14
CA THR A 77 8.74 2.05 1.23
C THR A 77 8.11 0.82 1.88
N TYR A 78 7.63 -0.14 1.07
CA TYR A 78 7.17 -1.43 1.58
C TYR A 78 8.23 -2.16 2.38
N LEU A 79 9.50 -2.04 1.99
CA LEU A 79 10.64 -2.64 2.69
C LEU A 79 10.78 -2.08 4.11
N ASN A 80 10.77 -0.75 4.26
CA ASN A 80 10.90 -0.13 5.58
C ASN A 80 9.69 -0.40 6.47
N PHE A 81 8.48 -0.45 5.89
CA PHE A 81 7.29 -0.85 6.62
C PHE A 81 7.32 -2.32 7.07
N VAL A 82 7.74 -3.24 6.19
CA VAL A 82 7.89 -4.67 6.51
C VAL A 82 8.89 -4.85 7.64
N ARG A 83 10.05 -4.20 7.58
CA ARG A 83 11.05 -4.23 8.66
C ARG A 83 10.46 -3.75 9.99
N GLY A 84 9.78 -2.61 10.00
CA GLY A 84 9.11 -2.12 11.22
C GLY A 84 8.04 -3.09 11.74
N CYS A 85 7.30 -3.77 10.85
CA CYS A 85 6.35 -4.81 11.25
C CYS A 85 7.04 -6.05 11.82
N GLU A 86 8.16 -6.49 11.24
CA GLU A 86 8.93 -7.63 11.74
C GLU A 86 9.51 -7.35 13.12
N GLU A 87 10.09 -6.16 13.32
CA GLU A 87 10.60 -5.71 14.61
C GLU A 87 9.48 -5.59 15.66
N ALA A 88 8.29 -5.16 15.25
CA ALA A 88 7.10 -5.13 16.09
C ALA A 88 6.44 -6.52 16.31
N GLY A 89 6.96 -7.59 15.70
CA GLY A 89 6.38 -8.93 15.77
C GLY A 89 5.06 -9.11 15.01
N ARG A 90 4.72 -8.19 14.11
CA ARG A 90 3.47 -8.13 13.33
C ARG A 90 3.56 -8.87 12.00
N ARG A 91 3.85 -10.16 12.05
CA ARG A 91 3.92 -11.04 10.86
C ARG A 91 2.61 -11.04 10.06
N ASP A 92 1.47 -10.83 10.71
CA ASP A 92 0.15 -10.69 10.08
C ASP A 92 0.11 -9.54 9.06
N LEU A 93 0.79 -8.43 9.35
CA LEU A 93 0.88 -7.28 8.45
C LEU A 93 1.90 -7.51 7.34
N VAL A 94 3.00 -8.21 7.65
CA VAL A 94 4.02 -8.59 6.66
C VAL A 94 3.40 -9.41 5.53
N ASP A 95 2.66 -10.46 5.86
CA ASP A 95 1.98 -11.32 4.87
C ASP A 95 0.98 -10.53 4.02
N THR A 96 0.28 -9.56 4.64
CA THR A 96 -0.65 -8.66 3.95
C THR A 96 0.08 -7.79 2.92
N VAL A 97 1.23 -7.23 3.28
CA VAL A 97 2.04 -6.38 2.39
C VAL A 97 2.54 -7.20 1.20
N TYR A 98 3.10 -8.38 1.44
CA TYR A 98 3.53 -9.27 0.35
C TYR A 98 2.38 -9.64 -0.58
N SER A 99 1.20 -9.94 -0.04
CA SER A 99 0.01 -10.23 -0.84
C SER A 99 -0.40 -9.05 -1.74
N LEU A 100 -0.36 -7.83 -1.21
CA LEU A 100 -0.68 -6.62 -1.97
C LEU A 100 0.32 -6.38 -3.11
N VAL A 101 1.61 -6.52 -2.82
CA VAL A 101 2.68 -6.31 -3.81
C VAL A 101 2.61 -7.36 -4.92
N GLN A 102 2.30 -8.63 -4.58
CA GLN A 102 2.14 -9.70 -5.56
C GLN A 102 0.91 -9.51 -6.47
N GLN A 103 -0.20 -8.97 -5.94
CA GLN A 103 -1.38 -8.65 -6.74
C GLN A 103 -1.09 -7.61 -7.83
N HIS A 104 -0.26 -6.60 -7.52
CA HIS A 104 0.16 -5.60 -8.52
C HIS A 104 1.17 -6.14 -9.54
N SER A 105 1.95 -7.17 -9.21
CA SER A 105 2.87 -7.83 -10.15
C SER A 105 2.18 -8.75 -11.17
N SER A 106 0.88 -9.02 -10.99
CA SER A 106 0.10 -9.93 -11.84
C SER A 106 -0.69 -9.22 -12.95
N ILE A 107 -0.42 -7.93 -13.23
CA ILE A 107 -1.00 -7.27 -14.42
C ILE A 107 -0.27 -7.80 -15.66
N PRO A 108 -0.94 -8.52 -16.59
CA PRO A 108 -0.31 -8.90 -17.83
C PRO A 108 0.02 -7.65 -18.64
N LEU A 109 1.28 -7.52 -19.04
CA LEU A 109 1.74 -6.58 -20.07
C LEU A 109 1.13 -7.01 -21.42
N THR A 110 -0.15 -6.74 -21.64
CA THR A 110 -0.79 -6.79 -22.96
C THR A 110 -1.81 -5.67 -23.08
N VAL A 111 -1.30 -4.45 -23.19
CA VAL A 111 -1.86 -3.50 -24.16
C VAL A 111 -0.68 -2.92 -24.92
N SER A 112 -0.16 -3.73 -25.86
CA SER A 112 0.49 -3.18 -27.04
C SER A 112 -0.61 -2.45 -27.80
N LEU A 113 -0.82 -1.17 -27.49
CA LEU A 113 -1.43 -0.25 -28.43
C LEU A 113 -0.35 0.06 -29.45
N ASP A 114 -0.23 -0.84 -30.43
CA ASP A 114 0.40 -0.54 -31.68
C ASP A 114 -0.27 0.70 -32.27
N CYS A 115 0.53 1.75 -32.37
CA CYS A 115 0.19 3.00 -32.97
C CYS A 115 0.09 2.77 -34.49
N GLY A 116 -1.09 2.39 -35.00
CA GLY A 116 -1.22 2.18 -36.44
C GLY A 116 -2.51 1.53 -36.90
N SER A 117 -3.66 2.20 -36.73
CA SER A 117 -4.71 2.26 -37.75
C SER A 117 -5.88 3.12 -37.27
N LEU A 118 -5.82 4.41 -37.62
CA LEU A 118 -7.01 5.25 -37.75
C LEU A 118 -7.87 4.71 -38.89
N ALA A 119 -9.04 4.15 -38.59
CA ALA A 119 -10.11 4.06 -39.57
C ALA A 119 -11.50 3.98 -38.93
N ARG A 120 -12.23 5.10 -39.10
CA ARG A 120 -13.69 5.20 -39.31
C ARG A 120 -14.58 5.33 -38.07
N LEU A 121 -14.86 6.60 -37.77
CA LEU A 121 -16.19 7.21 -37.68
C LEU A 121 -17.31 6.42 -36.98
N GLY A 122 -17.82 6.99 -35.89
CA GLY A 122 -19.18 6.70 -35.43
C GLY A 122 -19.48 7.23 -34.04
N LYS A 123 -20.13 8.40 -33.99
CA LYS A 123 -20.85 8.96 -32.86
C LYS A 123 -21.45 7.88 -31.93
N LEU A 124 -21.32 8.00 -30.61
CA LEU A 124 -22.49 8.27 -29.76
C LEU A 124 -22.07 8.60 -28.32
N THR A 125 -22.80 9.58 -27.80
CA THR A 125 -22.82 10.14 -26.47
C THR A 125 -23.23 9.16 -25.37
N ARG A 126 -22.79 9.47 -24.14
CA ARG A 126 -23.46 9.29 -22.83
C ARG A 126 -24.29 8.02 -22.62
N ASN A 127 -24.00 7.28 -21.54
CA ASN A 127 -25.03 7.08 -20.52
C ASN A 127 -24.45 6.67 -19.17
N VAL A 128 -24.82 7.47 -18.17
CA VAL A 128 -24.81 7.18 -16.74
C VAL A 128 -25.87 6.11 -16.50
N ILE A 129 -25.54 5.02 -15.81
CA ILE A 129 -26.55 4.05 -15.33
C ILE A 129 -26.61 4.17 -13.81
N VAL A 130 -27.73 4.73 -13.34
CA VAL A 130 -28.24 4.61 -11.98
C VAL A 130 -29.05 3.33 -11.93
N LEU A 131 -28.77 2.45 -10.97
CA LEU A 131 -29.51 1.21 -10.71
C LEU A 131 -30.18 1.35 -9.34
N TRP A 132 -31.51 1.41 -9.31
CA TRP A 132 -32.31 1.17 -8.10
C TRP A 132 -33.41 0.14 -8.40
N ASP A 133 -33.47 -0.83 -7.48
CA ASP A 133 -34.57 -1.69 -7.01
C ASP A 133 -35.48 -2.47 -7.96
N ALA A 134 -35.58 -3.77 -7.63
CA ALA A 134 -36.83 -4.52 -7.53
C ALA A 134 -36.74 -5.49 -6.34
#